data_AF-A0A522LNE1-F1
#
_entry.id   AF-A0A522LNE1-F1
#
_cell.length_a   1.000
_cell.length_b   1.000
_cell.length_c   1.000
_cell.angle_alpha   90.00
_cell.angle_beta   90.00
_cell.angle_gamma   90.00
#
_symmetry.space_group_name_H-M   'P 1'
#
loop_
_entity.id
_entity.type
_entity.pdbx_description
1 polymer ?
#
loop_
_entity_poly.entity_id
_entity_poly.type
_entity_poly.pdbx_seq_one_letter_code
_entity_poly.pdbx_strand_id
1 'polypeptide(L)'
;FHMEVARATGNRHFADLMTYLGTMIIPRTRVNTPRQAPEGRRNYLLRVHGEHENIYNAIRNQDTEGARAAMRTHLSNSRERLRKTQATETPPDA
;
A
#
# COMPACT_ATOMS: atom_id res chain seq x y z
N PHE A 1 4.79 8.28 -1.61
CA PHE A 1 4.50 7.52 -2.85
C PHE A 1 3.11 7.84 -3.39
N HIS A 2 2.01 7.28 -2.87
CA HIS A 2 0.66 7.50 -3.47
C HIS A 2 0.26 8.97 -3.62
N MET A 3 0.59 9.83 -2.65
CA MET A 3 0.38 11.29 -2.76
C MET A 3 1.10 11.91 -3.96
N GLU A 4 2.32 11.46 -4.26
CA GLU A 4 3.09 11.97 -5.39
C GLU A 4 2.52 11.48 -6.72
N VAL A 5 2.03 10.24 -6.78
CA VAL A 5 1.29 9.74 -7.95
C VAL A 5 0.03 10.57 -8.17
N ALA A 6 -0.72 10.89 -7.11
CA ALA A 6 -1.92 11.72 -7.20
C ALA A 6 -1.60 13.15 -7.69
N ARG A 7 -0.53 13.77 -7.18
CA ARG A 7 -0.07 15.10 -7.63
C ARG A 7 0.39 15.09 -9.08
N ALA A 8 1.06 14.03 -9.52
CA ALA A 8 1.55 13.89 -10.89
C ALA A 8 0.43 13.84 -11.95
N THR A 9 -0.82 13.59 -11.55
CA THR A 9 -1.98 13.64 -12.47
C THR A 9 -2.32 15.06 -12.93
N GLY A 10 -1.81 16.10 -12.26
CA GLY A 10 -2.17 17.50 -12.50
C GLY A 10 -3.60 17.87 -12.06
N ASN A 11 -4.37 16.91 -11.53
CA ASN A 11 -5.73 17.15 -11.07
C ASN A 11 -5.76 17.24 -9.54
N ARG A 12 -6.01 18.46 -9.03
CA ARG A 12 -6.08 18.76 -7.59
C ARG A 12 -7.05 17.87 -6.83
N HIS A 13 -8.13 17.41 -7.45
CA HIS A 13 -9.13 16.59 -6.80
C HIS A 13 -8.57 15.24 -6.34
N PHE A 14 -7.58 14.66 -7.03
CA PHE A 14 -6.94 13.44 -6.57
C PHE A 14 -6.08 13.66 -5.33
N ALA A 15 -5.34 14.77 -5.27
CA ALA A 15 -4.55 15.12 -4.09
C ALA A 15 -5.44 15.47 -2.90
N ASP A 16 -6.53 16.21 -3.13
CA ASP A 16 -7.53 16.56 -2.12
C ASP A 16 -8.23 15.30 -1.60
N LEU A 17 -8.65 14.40 -2.49
CA LEU A 17 -9.24 13.11 -2.13
C LEU A 17 -8.27 12.26 -1.28
N MET A 18 -7.01 12.16 -1.70
CA MET A 18 -6.01 11.39 -0.94
C MET A 18 -5.70 12.01 0.43
N THR A 19 -5.75 13.33 0.52
CA THR A 19 -5.59 14.06 1.80
C THR A 19 -6.78 13.82 2.72
N TYR A 20 -8.00 13.92 2.17
CA TYR A 20 -9.24 13.67 2.89
C TYR A 20 -9.34 12.22 3.40
N LEU A 21 -8.96 11.26 2.57
CA LEU A 21 -8.90 9.85 2.95
C LEU A 21 -7.82 9.57 4.01
N GLY A 22 -6.89 10.52 4.21
CA GLY A 22 -6.01 10.60 5.37
C GLY A 22 -5.35 9.27 5.77
N THR A 23 -5.31 9.01 7.07
CA THR A 23 -4.74 7.79 7.67
C THR A 23 -5.58 6.52 7.42
N MET A 24 -6.75 6.62 6.78
CA MET A 24 -7.58 5.45 6.43
C MET A 24 -7.03 4.72 5.19
N ILE A 25 -6.45 5.45 4.23
CA ILE A 25 -5.79 4.83 3.06
C ILE A 25 -4.33 4.52 3.31
N ILE A 26 -3.65 5.26 4.20
CA ILE A 26 -2.24 5.04 4.53
C ILE A 26 -2.18 4.05 5.71
N PRO A 27 -1.90 2.75 5.49
CA PRO A 27 -1.98 1.75 6.55
C PRO A 27 -0.91 1.96 7.63
N ARG A 28 0.15 2.71 7.30
CA ARG A 28 1.31 2.96 8.18
C ARG A 28 0.95 3.63 9.51
N THR A 29 -0.19 4.32 9.59
CA THR A 29 -0.61 5.06 10.79
C THR A 29 -1.58 4.30 11.68
N ARG A 30 -2.28 3.28 11.17
CA ARG A 30 -3.25 2.51 11.97
C ARG A 30 -2.75 1.13 12.39
N VAL A 31 -1.75 0.60 11.70
CA VAL A 31 -1.40 -0.80 11.88
C VAL A 31 0.08 -0.91 12.20
N ASN A 32 0.39 -1.48 13.35
CA ASN A 32 1.73 -1.94 13.70
C ASN A 32 2.20 -3.09 12.77
N THR A 33 1.58 -3.31 11.59
CA THR A 33 1.97 -4.31 10.58
C THR A 33 3.47 -4.36 10.33
N PRO A 34 4.22 -3.23 10.24
CA PRO A 34 5.66 -3.33 10.07
C PRO A 34 6.37 -3.89 11.32
N ARG A 35 5.86 -3.64 12.53
CA ARG A 35 6.39 -4.20 13.80
C ARG A 35 5.95 -5.64 14.06
N GLN A 36 4.77 -6.02 13.60
CA GLN A 36 4.15 -7.34 13.81
C GLN A 36 4.30 -8.28 12.60
N ALA A 37 4.96 -7.84 11.52
CA ALA A 37 5.21 -8.66 10.35
C ALA A 37 6.06 -9.88 10.74
N PRO A 38 5.62 -11.12 10.45
CA PRO A 38 6.37 -12.34 10.76
C PRO A 38 7.78 -12.34 10.16
N GLU A 39 7.94 -11.75 8.96
CA GLU A 39 9.22 -11.61 8.27
C GLU A 39 10.14 -10.49 8.81
N GLY A 40 9.68 -9.71 9.78
CA GLY A 40 10.36 -8.55 10.34
C GLY A 40 10.21 -7.26 9.51
N ARG A 41 10.30 -6.11 10.20
CA ARG A 41 10.05 -4.77 9.64
C ARG A 41 10.83 -4.46 8.36
N ARG A 42 12.10 -4.85 8.31
CA ARG A 42 12.99 -4.53 7.18
C ARG A 42 12.56 -5.25 5.90
N ASN A 43 12.29 -6.56 6.00
CA ASN A 43 11.87 -7.37 4.85
C ASN A 43 10.50 -6.93 4.33
N TYR A 44 9.59 -6.56 5.24
CA TYR A 44 8.30 -5.95 4.87
C TYR A 44 8.51 -4.67 4.05
N LEU A 45 9.34 -3.74 4.53
CA LEU A 45 9.57 -2.46 3.84
C LEU A 45 10.23 -2.65 2.47
N LEU A 46 11.17 -3.60 2.34
CA LEU A 46 11.79 -3.94 1.05
C LEU A 46 10.78 -4.49 0.05
N ARG A 47 9.89 -5.39 0.48
CA ARG A 47 8.84 -5.94 -0.39
C ARG A 47 7.87 -4.86 -0.85
N VAL A 48 7.40 -4.01 0.06
CA VAL A 48 6.53 -2.86 -0.28
C VAL A 48 7.24 -1.86 -1.20
N HIS A 49 8.55 -1.68 -1.04
CA HIS A 49 9.34 -0.83 -1.93
C HIS A 49 9.35 -1.39 -3.36
N GLY A 50 9.62 -2.69 -3.54
CA GLY A 50 9.56 -3.33 -4.86
C GLY A 50 8.17 -3.27 -5.50
N GLU A 51 7.09 -3.40 -4.71
CA GLU A 51 5.72 -3.17 -5.20
C GLU A 51 5.54 -1.74 -5.74
N HIS A 52 6.07 -0.72 -5.05
CA HIS A 52 6.01 0.67 -5.52
C HIS A 52 6.87 0.90 -6.77
N GLU A 53 8.06 0.30 -6.86
CA GLU A 53 8.92 0.40 -8.04
C GLU A 53 8.22 -0.16 -9.28
N ASN A 54 7.53 -1.29 -9.15
CA ASN A 54 6.76 -1.87 -10.26
C ASN A 54 5.65 -0.93 -10.74
N ILE A 55 4.92 -0.31 -9.82
CA ILE A 55 3.90 0.69 -10.14
C ILE A 55 4.53 1.91 -10.82
N TYR A 56 5.62 2.43 -10.25
CA TYR A 56 6.33 3.59 -10.79
C TYR A 56 6.84 3.33 -12.22
N ASN A 57 7.47 2.18 -12.46
CA ASN A 57 8.00 1.82 -13.76
C ASN A 57 6.88 1.70 -14.81
N ALA A 58 5.74 1.12 -14.46
CA ALA A 58 4.59 1.04 -15.37
C ALA A 58 4.04 2.44 -15.71
N ILE A 59 3.90 3.32 -14.72
CA ILE A 59 3.49 4.73 -14.94
C ILE A 59 4.51 5.45 -15.83
N ARG A 60 5.80 5.32 -15.54
CA ARG A 60 6.89 5.95 -16.31
C ARG A 60 6.90 5.49 -17.76
N ASN A 61 6.61 4.23 -18.00
CA ASN A 61 6.53 3.64 -19.34
C ASN A 61 5.19 3.94 -20.04
N GLN A 62 4.31 4.74 -19.44
CA GLN A 62 2.96 5.03 -19.92
C GLN A 62 2.09 3.77 -20.14
N ASP A 63 2.43 2.66 -19.48
CA ASP A 63 1.69 1.42 -19.51
C ASP A 63 0.51 1.49 -18.53
N THR A 64 -0.64 1.92 -19.05
CA THR A 64 -1.85 2.11 -18.26
C THR A 64 -2.38 0.80 -17.67
N GLU A 65 -2.36 -0.28 -18.45
CA GLU A 65 -2.83 -1.59 -17.99
C GLU A 65 -1.87 -2.20 -16.98
N GLY A 66 -0.56 -2.10 -17.21
CA GLY A 66 0.47 -2.53 -16.27
C GLY A 66 0.39 -1.77 -14.94
N ALA A 67 0.20 -0.45 -14.98
CA ALA A 67 0.05 0.36 -13.77
C ALA A 67 -1.20 -0.03 -12.97
N ARG A 68 -2.32 -0.28 -13.68
CA ARG A 68 -3.56 -0.74 -13.06
C ARG A 68 -3.40 -2.13 -12.43
N ALA A 69 -2.77 -3.07 -13.14
CA ALA A 69 -2.51 -4.41 -12.63
C ALA A 69 -1.58 -4.38 -11.40
N ALA A 70 -0.47 -3.63 -11.48
CA ALA A 70 0.48 -3.50 -10.39
C ALA A 70 -0.16 -2.90 -9.13
N MET A 71 -0.99 -1.86 -9.27
CA MET A 71 -1.71 -1.26 -8.14
C MET A 71 -2.73 -2.24 -7.52
N ARG A 72 -3.46 -3.00 -8.33
CA ARG A 72 -4.39 -4.03 -7.84
C ARG A 72 -3.67 -5.10 -7.02
N THR A 73 -2.52 -5.57 -7.51
CA THR A 73 -1.67 -6.53 -6.79
C THR A 73 -1.17 -5.95 -5.47
N HIS A 74 -0.65 -4.71 -5.48
CA HIS A 74 -0.18 -4.02 -4.28
C HIS A 74 -1.26 -3.88 -3.20
N LEU A 75 -2.48 -3.49 -3.59
CA LEU A 75 -3.61 -3.37 -2.67
C LEU A 75 -4.06 -4.74 -2.13
N SER A 76 -4.07 -5.76 -2.99
CA SER A 76 -4.42 -7.13 -2.59
C SER A 76 -3.43 -7.69 -1.57
N ASN A 77 -2.14 -7.52 -1.83
CA ASN A 77 -1.08 -7.92 -0.89
C ASN A 77 -1.19 -7.14 0.43
N SER A 78 -1.50 -5.85 0.38
CA SER A 78 -1.69 -5.02 1.59
C SER A 78 -2.86 -5.51 2.43
N ARG A 79 -3.99 -5.87 1.80
CA ARG A 79 -5.17 -6.42 2.47
C ARG A 79 -4.87 -7.79 3.10
N GLU A 80 -4.15 -8.65 2.41
CA GLU A 80 -3.77 -9.97 2.92
C GLU A 80 -2.84 -9.87 4.13
N ARG A 81 -1.86 -8.95 4.06
CA ARG A 81 -0.96 -8.67 5.19
C ARG A 81 -1.74 -8.19 6.42
N LEU A 82 -2.72 -7.29 6.23
CA LEU A 82 -3.57 -6.82 7.32
C LEU A 82 -4.37 -7.98 7.95
N ARG A 83 -4.96 -8.85 7.12
CA ARG A 83 -5.69 -10.04 7.60
C ARG A 83 -4.81 -10.95 8.44
N LYS A 84 -3.59 -11.25 8.00
CA LYS A 84 -2.65 -12.10 8.74
C LYS A 84 -2.28 -11.49 10.09
N THR A 85 -2.02 -10.19 10.14
CA THR A 85 -1.74 -9.49 11.39
C THR A 85 -2.94 -9.55 12.34
N GLN A 86 -4.16 -9.29 11.87
CA GLN A 86 -5.38 -9.37 12.68
C GLN A 86 -5.69 -10.79 13.18
N ALA A 87 -5.47 -11.82 12.33
CA ALA A 87 -5.65 -13.21 12.72
C ALA A 87 -4.66 -13.66 13.81
N THR A 88 -3.51 -12.99 13.92
CA THR A 88 -2.52 -13.25 14.97
C THR A 88 -2.85 -12.50 16.27
N GLU A 89 -3.70 -11.47 16.22
CA GLU A 89 -4.15 -10.69 17.40
C GLU A 89 -5.37 -11.31 18.10
N THR A 90 -6.17 -12.15 17.42
CA THR A 90 -7.30 -12.88 18.02
C THR A 90 -6.83 -14.22 18.61
N PRO A 91 -6.93 -14.47 19.94
CA PRO A 91 -6.56 -15.75 20.52
C PRO A 91 -7.56 -16.86 20.12
N PRO A 92 -7.11 -18.11 19.93
CA PRO A 92 -8.00 -19.26 19.84
C PRO A 92 -8.44 -19.63 21.26
N ASP A 93 -9.50 -18.96 21.75
CA ASP A 93 -10.47 -19.46 22.74
C ASP A 93 -11.33 -18.27 23.22
N ALA A 94 -12.55 -18.20 22.71
CA ALA A 94 -13.68 -17.44 23.26
C ALA A 94 -14.93 -18.32 23.18
#